data_AF-A0A830D6G0-F1
#
_entry.id   AF-A0A830D6G0-F1
#
_cell.length_a   1.000
_cell.length_b   1.000
_cell.length_c   1.000
_cell.angle_alpha   90.00
_cell.angle_beta   90.00
_cell.angle_gamma   90.00
#
_symmetry.space_group_name_H-M   'P 1'
#
loop_
_entity.id
_entity.type
_entity.pdbx_description
1 polymer ?
#
loop_
_entity_poly.entity_id
_entity_poly.type
_entity_poly.pdbx_seq_one_letter_code
_entity_poly.pdbx_strand_id
1 'polypeptide(L)'
;MGDSTKKIAVAGLAAILLVVAVLADGDSSSSSAVETICSLTDYKETCEKSLANTNTSDPRELIEVAFKAAIDHIAGAVKDSDLIKEATKDQSTRDAFNVCEEVLETAVDDLKRSADKISELDASKISDFVEDLKTWLSAVITNQETCIDAFENTTGDTGEKMRTLLKTAKEMSSNGLAMVSDISSLISLMFLSGASSSRKLLSEEEEGRMLWNQDSSDSEPGAELKPNAVVAQDGSGQFKTIKEAIATVPKKNNVPFLIHVKAGVYREHIEIPKGANKVVMFGDGPLKTIITDKKNFADGTKTFQTATFAVNADDFFARDMLFDNTAGPEGHQAVALRVSGDRAVFYNVHIYGFQDTLYTHTYRQFYRDCVISGTIDFIFGDALAIFQNCVFVVRRPMDNQACMVTAQGRIDPRSQGAIVIQNGNIVAEPQFFQAPKPIMAYLGRPWKELSRTIIMQSNIDGFISPDGWSPWMGNFALNTLFYAEYQNRGPGSNEAHRVKWKGIKHISAEVAESWTPGKAFGGDFWIKGTGIPYVPTMM
;
A
#
# COMPACT_ATOMS: atom_id res chain seq x y z
N MET A 1 2.08 -19.02 26.57
CA MET A 1 2.21 -18.79 25.11
C MET A 1 3.64 -18.36 24.70
N GLY A 2 4.68 -18.82 25.40
CA GLY A 2 6.06 -18.30 25.25
C GLY A 2 7.08 -19.28 24.64
N ASP A 3 6.65 -20.39 24.06
CA ASP A 3 7.56 -21.47 23.62
C ASP A 3 7.71 -21.59 22.08
N SER A 4 6.69 -21.23 21.29
CA SER A 4 6.72 -21.34 19.82
C SER A 4 7.50 -20.19 19.16
N THR A 5 7.39 -18.96 19.66
CA THR A 5 8.13 -17.79 19.16
C THR A 5 9.62 -17.88 19.51
N LYS A 6 9.95 -18.50 20.66
CA LYS A 6 11.34 -18.81 21.04
C LYS A 6 11.95 -19.87 20.13
N LYS A 7 11.20 -20.90 19.73
CA LYS A 7 11.72 -21.96 18.84
C LYS A 7 12.05 -21.46 17.43
N ILE A 8 11.26 -20.55 16.87
CA ILE A 8 11.53 -19.96 15.54
C ILE A 8 12.73 -19.00 15.62
N ALA A 9 12.80 -18.14 16.64
CA ALA A 9 13.93 -17.23 16.83
C ALA A 9 15.24 -17.98 17.12
N VAL A 10 15.19 -19.07 17.90
CA VAL A 10 16.36 -19.90 18.22
C VAL A 10 16.79 -20.75 17.01
N ALA A 11 15.87 -21.22 16.18
CA ALA A 11 16.20 -21.91 14.92
C ALA A 11 16.83 -20.96 13.89
N GLY A 12 16.32 -19.74 13.76
CA GLY A 12 16.92 -18.69 12.93
C GLY A 12 18.32 -18.30 13.39
N LEU A 13 18.52 -18.06 14.69
CA LEU A 13 19.84 -17.75 15.27
C LEU A 13 20.84 -18.92 15.18
N ALA A 14 20.38 -20.16 15.34
CA ALA A 14 21.23 -21.35 15.22
C ALA A 14 21.66 -21.61 13.77
N ALA A 15 20.76 -21.40 12.80
CA ALA A 15 21.10 -21.43 11.38
C ALA A 15 22.12 -20.32 11.04
N ILE A 16 21.92 -19.10 11.56
CA ILE A 16 22.85 -17.98 11.39
C ILE A 16 24.24 -18.29 11.97
N LEU A 17 24.33 -18.90 13.16
CA LEU A 17 25.61 -19.29 13.78
C LEU A 17 26.34 -20.41 13.00
N LEU A 18 25.60 -21.36 12.43
CA LEU A 18 26.15 -22.39 11.54
C LEU A 18 26.66 -21.78 10.23
N VAL A 19 25.94 -20.81 9.69
CA VAL A 19 26.31 -20.07 8.47
C VAL A 19 27.58 -19.23 8.68
N VAL A 20 27.73 -18.58 9.84
CA VAL A 20 28.98 -17.86 10.20
C VAL A 20 30.17 -18.82 10.27
N ALA A 21 29.97 -20.07 10.72
CA ALA A 21 31.03 -21.07 10.77
C ALA A 21 31.42 -21.60 9.38
N VAL A 22 30.46 -21.76 8.46
CA VAL A 22 30.71 -22.29 7.10
C VAL A 22 31.41 -21.26 6.20
N LEU A 23 31.14 -19.96 6.37
CA LEU A 23 31.76 -18.90 5.55
C LEU A 23 33.09 -18.37 6.12
N ALA A 24 33.39 -18.63 7.39
CA ALA A 24 34.68 -18.30 7.99
C ALA A 24 35.82 -19.22 7.52
N ASP A 25 35.50 -20.43 7.04
CA ASP A 25 36.41 -21.24 6.24
C ASP A 25 36.35 -20.72 4.81
N GLY A 26 37.37 -19.94 4.39
CA GLY A 26 37.43 -19.21 3.12
C GLY A 26 37.48 -20.05 1.84
N ASP A 27 36.61 -21.05 1.69
CA ASP A 27 36.48 -21.97 0.55
C ASP A 27 34.99 -22.20 0.17
N SER A 28 34.17 -21.13 0.18
CA SER A 28 32.74 -21.26 -0.15
C SER A 28 32.53 -21.28 -1.67
N SER A 29 32.22 -22.45 -2.23
CA SER A 29 31.72 -22.58 -3.60
C SER A 29 30.40 -21.81 -3.80
N SER A 30 30.10 -21.34 -5.03
CA SER A 30 28.83 -20.66 -5.35
C SER A 30 27.59 -21.47 -4.93
N SER A 31 27.66 -22.81 -5.03
CA SER A 31 26.61 -23.71 -4.56
C SER A 31 26.29 -23.57 -3.07
N SER A 32 27.30 -23.34 -2.22
CA SER A 32 27.11 -23.20 -0.77
C SER A 32 26.49 -21.85 -0.39
N ALA A 33 26.84 -20.79 -1.13
CA ALA A 33 26.24 -19.48 -0.98
C ALA A 33 24.75 -19.46 -1.39
N VAL A 34 24.40 -20.16 -2.48
CA VAL A 34 23.02 -20.34 -2.93
C VAL A 34 22.17 -21.11 -1.91
N GLU A 35 22.68 -22.22 -1.38
CA GLU A 35 21.95 -22.99 -0.34
C GLU A 35 21.70 -22.13 0.90
N THR A 36 22.70 -21.34 1.31
CA THR A 36 22.61 -20.43 2.45
C THR A 36 21.53 -19.37 2.27
N ILE A 37 21.54 -18.65 1.15
CA ILE A 37 20.59 -17.55 0.92
C ILE A 37 19.16 -18.08 0.72
N CYS A 38 19.01 -19.22 0.04
CA CYS A 38 17.72 -19.86 -0.16
C CYS A 38 17.16 -20.50 1.11
N SER A 39 18.00 -20.83 2.11
CA SER A 39 17.55 -21.39 3.38
C SER A 39 16.62 -20.46 4.18
N LEU A 40 16.73 -19.14 3.95
CA LEU A 40 15.94 -18.08 4.56
C LEU A 40 14.57 -17.87 3.88
N THR A 41 14.33 -18.55 2.76
CA THR A 41 13.14 -18.34 1.92
C THR A 41 12.07 -19.39 2.17
N ASP A 42 10.81 -19.02 1.91
CA ASP A 42 9.67 -19.94 2.03
C ASP A 42 9.62 -20.94 0.86
N TYR A 43 10.08 -20.55 -0.34
CA TYR A 43 10.10 -21.38 -1.55
C TYR A 43 11.53 -21.75 -1.96
N LYS A 44 12.17 -22.60 -1.15
CA LYS A 44 13.59 -22.99 -1.29
C LYS A 44 13.94 -23.55 -2.67
N GLU A 45 13.15 -24.50 -3.16
CA GLU A 45 13.38 -25.14 -4.47
C GLU A 45 13.33 -24.12 -5.62
N THR A 46 12.34 -23.21 -5.58
CA THR A 46 12.20 -22.13 -6.57
C THR A 46 13.38 -21.16 -6.48
N CYS A 47 13.86 -20.84 -5.28
CA CYS A 47 15.05 -20.04 -5.06
C CYS A 47 16.31 -20.70 -5.67
N GLU A 48 16.60 -21.94 -5.28
CA GLU A 48 17.79 -22.67 -5.75
C GLU A 48 17.78 -22.84 -7.27
N LYS A 49 16.62 -23.17 -7.85
CA LYS A 49 16.46 -23.28 -9.30
C LYS A 49 16.71 -21.97 -10.04
N SER A 50 16.30 -20.84 -9.46
CA SER A 50 16.53 -19.51 -10.03
C SER A 50 18.01 -19.10 -10.01
N LEU A 51 18.77 -19.62 -9.06
CA LEU A 51 20.19 -19.30 -8.84
C LEU A 51 21.16 -20.40 -9.34
N ALA A 52 20.66 -21.50 -9.88
CA ALA A 52 21.44 -22.70 -10.20
C ALA A 52 22.61 -22.48 -11.19
N ASN A 53 22.50 -21.47 -12.07
CA ASN A 53 23.52 -21.15 -13.08
C ASN A 53 24.39 -19.94 -12.70
N THR A 54 24.40 -19.55 -11.42
CA THR A 54 25.19 -18.40 -10.95
C THR A 54 26.61 -18.84 -10.55
N ASN A 55 27.60 -18.04 -10.96
CA ASN A 55 29.01 -18.27 -10.65
C ASN A 55 29.53 -17.33 -9.56
N THR A 56 28.63 -16.78 -8.75
CA THR A 56 28.94 -15.80 -7.71
C THR A 56 28.59 -16.35 -6.33
N SER A 57 29.36 -15.92 -5.34
CA SER A 57 29.07 -16.11 -3.92
C SER A 57 28.72 -14.79 -3.22
N ASP A 58 28.71 -13.65 -3.93
CA ASP A 58 28.29 -12.36 -3.37
C ASP A 58 26.77 -12.36 -3.19
N PRO A 59 26.25 -12.24 -1.96
CA PRO A 59 24.80 -12.24 -1.73
C PRO A 59 24.08 -11.08 -2.42
N ARG A 60 24.75 -9.94 -2.70
CA ARG A 60 24.15 -8.84 -3.48
C ARG A 60 23.86 -9.27 -4.90
N GLU A 61 24.86 -9.84 -5.57
CA GLU A 61 24.70 -10.34 -6.94
C GLU A 61 23.68 -11.49 -6.98
N LEU A 62 23.62 -12.36 -5.96
CA LEU A 62 22.59 -13.40 -5.87
C LEU A 62 21.17 -12.81 -5.76
N ILE A 63 20.97 -11.76 -4.97
CA ILE A 63 19.66 -11.07 -4.88
C ILE A 63 19.30 -10.40 -6.21
N GLU A 64 20.27 -9.73 -6.87
CA GLU A 64 20.05 -9.13 -8.18
C GLU A 64 19.66 -10.17 -9.24
N VAL A 65 20.30 -11.34 -9.24
CA VAL A 65 19.93 -12.44 -10.13
C VAL A 65 18.52 -12.95 -9.81
N ALA A 66 18.16 -13.08 -8.54
CA ALA A 66 16.81 -13.48 -8.13
C ALA A 66 15.75 -12.48 -8.61
N PHE A 67 16.01 -11.17 -8.49
CA PHE A 67 15.11 -10.13 -9.01
C PHE A 67 15.00 -10.17 -10.52
N LYS A 68 16.12 -10.38 -11.23
CA LYS A 68 16.10 -10.53 -12.68
C LYS A 68 15.29 -11.75 -13.13
N ALA A 69 15.43 -12.88 -12.45
CA ALA A 69 14.63 -14.07 -12.71
C ALA A 69 13.12 -13.80 -12.51
N ALA A 70 12.75 -13.07 -11.44
CA ALA A 70 11.37 -12.65 -11.21
C ALA A 70 10.85 -11.74 -12.34
N ILE A 71 11.66 -10.76 -12.78
CA ILE A 71 11.33 -9.89 -13.92
C ILE A 71 11.08 -10.71 -15.18
N ASP A 72 11.95 -11.66 -15.50
CA ASP A 72 11.82 -12.49 -16.70
C ASP A 72 10.54 -13.34 -16.68
N HIS A 73 10.17 -13.89 -15.51
CA HIS A 73 8.91 -14.63 -15.34
C HIS A 73 7.68 -13.73 -15.47
N ILE A 74 7.68 -12.53 -14.87
CA ILE A 74 6.57 -11.56 -15.00
C ILE A 74 6.42 -11.12 -16.46
N ALA A 75 7.52 -10.72 -17.10
CA ALA A 75 7.51 -10.29 -18.49
C ALA A 75 7.09 -11.42 -19.44
N GLY A 76 7.43 -12.68 -19.12
CA GLY A 76 6.96 -13.86 -19.84
C GLY A 76 5.44 -14.04 -19.76
N ALA A 77 4.85 -13.85 -18.57
CA ALA A 77 3.40 -13.97 -18.37
C ALA A 77 2.60 -12.92 -19.19
N VAL A 78 3.07 -11.67 -19.23
CA VAL A 78 2.43 -10.59 -20.02
C VAL A 78 2.52 -10.85 -21.53
N LYS A 79 3.59 -11.50 -22.00
CA LYS A 79 3.82 -11.77 -23.43
C LYS A 79 3.21 -13.07 -23.93
N ASP A 80 2.45 -13.78 -23.10
CA ASP A 80 1.87 -15.07 -23.49
C ASP A 80 0.87 -14.91 -24.64
N SER A 81 1.18 -15.53 -25.77
CA SER A 81 0.43 -15.32 -27.01
C SER A 81 -0.99 -15.92 -26.97
N ASP A 82 -1.22 -16.92 -26.13
CA ASP A 82 -2.53 -17.58 -26.05
C ASP A 82 -3.47 -16.80 -25.13
N LEU A 83 -2.95 -16.26 -24.02
CA LEU A 83 -3.67 -15.28 -23.20
C LEU A 83 -4.07 -14.04 -24.02
N ILE A 84 -3.14 -13.48 -24.80
CA ILE A 84 -3.43 -12.32 -25.65
C ILE A 84 -4.55 -12.63 -26.64
N LYS A 85 -4.49 -13.79 -27.32
CA LYS A 85 -5.57 -14.21 -28.23
C LYS A 85 -6.90 -14.37 -27.50
N GLU A 86 -6.90 -14.96 -26.30
CA GLU A 86 -8.11 -15.11 -25.50
C GLU A 86 -8.70 -13.77 -25.07
N ALA A 87 -7.87 -12.83 -24.61
CA ALA A 87 -8.27 -11.48 -24.25
C ALA A 87 -8.89 -10.69 -25.42
N THR A 88 -8.63 -11.08 -26.68
CA THR A 88 -9.33 -10.46 -27.82
C THR A 88 -10.79 -10.90 -27.98
N LYS A 89 -11.20 -12.03 -27.38
CA LYS A 89 -12.51 -12.66 -27.63
C LYS A 89 -13.69 -11.96 -26.97
N ASP A 90 -13.50 -11.36 -25.80
CA ASP A 90 -14.54 -10.60 -25.10
C ASP A 90 -13.96 -9.38 -24.37
N GLN A 91 -14.82 -8.39 -24.12
CA GLN A 91 -14.40 -7.10 -23.57
C GLN A 91 -13.96 -7.20 -22.11
N SER A 92 -14.63 -8.02 -21.29
CA SER A 92 -14.34 -8.14 -19.85
C SER A 92 -12.96 -8.75 -19.62
N THR A 93 -12.60 -9.77 -20.39
CA THR A 93 -11.27 -10.41 -20.34
C THR A 93 -10.20 -9.46 -20.88
N ARG A 94 -10.49 -8.67 -21.92
CA ARG A 94 -9.58 -7.63 -22.41
C ARG A 94 -9.27 -6.58 -21.36
N ASP A 95 -10.29 -6.08 -20.68
CA ASP A 95 -10.13 -5.04 -19.66
C ASP A 95 -9.38 -5.60 -18.44
N ALA A 96 -9.63 -6.86 -18.07
CA ALA A 96 -8.85 -7.56 -17.05
C ALA A 96 -7.37 -7.67 -17.44
N PHE A 97 -7.08 -8.03 -18.71
CA PHE A 97 -5.72 -8.12 -19.23
C PHE A 97 -5.01 -6.75 -19.23
N ASN A 98 -5.70 -5.68 -19.62
CA ASN A 98 -5.14 -4.32 -19.59
C ASN A 98 -4.75 -3.89 -18.17
N VAL A 99 -5.62 -4.18 -17.16
CA VAL A 99 -5.28 -3.94 -15.76
C VAL A 99 -4.06 -4.77 -15.35
N CYS A 100 -4.03 -6.05 -15.73
CA CYS A 100 -2.91 -6.93 -15.42
C CYS A 100 -1.59 -6.43 -16.03
N GLU A 101 -1.59 -5.98 -17.29
CA GLU A 101 -0.41 -5.42 -17.94
C GLU A 101 0.12 -4.18 -17.17
N GLU A 102 -0.76 -3.23 -16.83
CA GLU A 102 -0.39 -2.01 -16.09
C GLU A 102 0.27 -2.32 -14.73
N VAL A 103 -0.33 -3.22 -13.94
CA VAL A 103 0.20 -3.55 -12.60
C VAL A 103 1.46 -4.40 -12.68
N LEU A 104 1.58 -5.30 -13.67
CA LEU A 104 2.79 -6.12 -13.84
C LEU A 104 3.97 -5.30 -14.39
N GLU A 105 3.74 -4.30 -15.24
CA GLU A 105 4.77 -3.33 -15.60
C GLU A 105 5.26 -2.55 -14.37
N THR A 106 4.34 -2.19 -13.47
CA THR A 106 4.70 -1.56 -12.19
C THR A 106 5.55 -2.48 -11.32
N ALA A 107 5.17 -3.75 -11.20
CA ALA A 107 5.96 -4.76 -10.47
C ALA A 107 7.36 -4.97 -11.05
N VAL A 108 7.50 -4.96 -12.38
CA VAL A 108 8.83 -5.05 -13.04
C VAL A 108 9.71 -3.86 -12.68
N ASP A 109 9.15 -2.65 -12.70
CA ASP A 109 9.91 -1.46 -12.34
C ASP A 109 10.27 -1.41 -10.85
N ASP A 110 9.42 -1.96 -9.97
CA ASP A 110 9.73 -2.14 -8.55
C ASP A 110 10.93 -3.06 -8.33
N LEU A 111 10.99 -4.17 -9.06
CA LEU A 111 12.12 -5.10 -9.02
C LEU A 111 13.39 -4.42 -9.53
N LYS A 112 13.31 -3.62 -10.61
CA LYS A 112 14.46 -2.86 -11.13
C LYS A 112 14.98 -1.84 -10.12
N ARG A 113 14.11 -0.98 -9.57
CA ARG A 113 14.53 0.01 -8.57
C ARG A 113 15.06 -0.64 -7.30
N SER A 114 14.54 -1.82 -6.94
CA SER A 114 15.06 -2.61 -5.82
C SER A 114 16.46 -3.14 -6.11
N ALA A 115 16.73 -3.64 -7.33
CA ALA A 115 18.06 -4.05 -7.74
C ALA A 115 19.05 -2.87 -7.72
N ASP A 116 18.68 -1.73 -8.31
CA ASP A 116 19.50 -0.52 -8.32
C ASP A 116 19.85 -0.08 -6.88
N LYS A 117 18.86 -0.07 -5.98
CA LYS A 117 19.05 0.31 -4.58
C LYS A 117 19.96 -0.65 -3.81
N ILE A 118 19.94 -1.94 -4.12
CA ILE A 118 20.86 -2.94 -3.55
C ILE A 118 22.29 -2.72 -4.06
N SER A 119 22.45 -2.37 -5.34
CA SER A 119 23.78 -2.09 -5.92
C SER A 119 24.44 -0.85 -5.28
N GLU A 120 23.63 0.11 -4.84
CA GLU A 120 24.06 1.34 -4.16
C GLU A 120 24.22 1.20 -2.64
N LEU A 121 24.00 0.00 -2.08
CA LEU A 121 23.93 -0.21 -0.64
C LEU A 121 25.25 0.16 0.04
N ASP A 122 25.21 1.26 0.80
CA ASP A 122 26.26 1.67 1.74
C ASP A 122 25.93 1.15 3.15
N ALA A 123 26.96 0.60 3.80
CA ALA A 123 26.97 0.14 5.18
C ALA A 123 26.39 1.15 6.17
N SER A 124 26.54 2.44 5.88
CA SER A 124 26.19 3.53 6.77
C SER A 124 24.69 3.84 6.85
N LYS A 125 23.87 3.39 5.88
CA LYS A 125 22.43 3.74 5.77
C LYS A 125 21.49 2.51 5.70
N ILE A 126 21.94 1.34 6.14
CA ILE A 126 21.25 0.06 5.92
C ILE A 126 19.77 0.08 6.34
N SER A 127 19.40 0.65 7.49
CA SER A 127 18.01 0.59 7.99
C SER A 127 16.99 1.18 7.01
N ASP A 128 17.29 2.33 6.45
CA ASP A 128 16.36 3.07 5.59
C ASP A 128 16.25 2.38 4.22
N PHE A 129 17.35 1.79 3.75
CA PHE A 129 17.38 0.99 2.53
C PHE A 129 16.48 -0.25 2.65
N VAL A 130 16.49 -0.93 3.80
CA VAL A 130 15.68 -2.14 4.01
C VAL A 130 14.19 -1.86 3.93
N GLU A 131 13.73 -0.76 4.52
CA GLU A 131 12.31 -0.44 4.57
C GLU A 131 11.75 0.00 3.20
N ASP A 132 12.55 0.71 2.40
CA ASP A 132 12.21 0.98 1.00
C ASP A 132 12.13 -0.32 0.17
N LEU A 133 13.13 -1.20 0.29
CA LEU A 133 13.14 -2.48 -0.44
C LEU A 133 11.95 -3.37 -0.04
N LYS A 134 11.64 -3.48 1.26
CA LYS A 134 10.46 -4.22 1.73
C LYS A 134 9.17 -3.62 1.19
N THR A 135 9.08 -2.29 1.15
CA THR A 135 7.92 -1.57 0.62
C THR A 135 7.71 -1.89 -0.86
N TRP A 136 8.76 -1.80 -1.68
CA TRP A 136 8.67 -2.06 -3.12
C TRP A 136 8.44 -3.55 -3.43
N LEU A 137 9.09 -4.47 -2.73
CA LEU A 137 8.85 -5.91 -2.91
C LEU A 137 7.47 -6.34 -2.40
N SER A 138 6.93 -5.69 -1.35
CA SER A 138 5.52 -5.88 -0.97
C SER A 138 4.60 -5.46 -2.11
N ALA A 139 4.89 -4.33 -2.77
CA ALA A 139 4.11 -3.85 -3.90
C ALA A 139 4.18 -4.75 -5.13
N VAL A 140 5.33 -5.39 -5.41
CA VAL A 140 5.44 -6.42 -6.46
C VAL A 140 4.40 -7.53 -6.24
N ILE A 141 4.29 -8.02 -5.00
CA ILE A 141 3.34 -9.07 -4.62
C ILE A 141 1.89 -8.56 -4.75
N THR A 142 1.60 -7.36 -4.27
CA THR A 142 0.27 -6.74 -4.39
C THR A 142 -0.16 -6.55 -5.85
N ASN A 143 0.75 -6.10 -6.72
CA ASN A 143 0.50 -5.88 -8.14
C ASN A 143 0.24 -7.22 -8.87
N GLN A 144 1.00 -8.27 -8.56
CA GLN A 144 0.76 -9.62 -9.09
C GLN A 144 -0.62 -10.15 -8.66
N GLU A 145 -1.02 -9.94 -7.40
CA GLU A 145 -2.35 -10.33 -6.93
C GLU A 145 -3.46 -9.50 -7.59
N THR A 146 -3.24 -8.20 -7.79
CA THR A 146 -4.21 -7.32 -8.48
C THR A 146 -4.41 -7.72 -9.93
N CYS A 147 -3.35 -8.15 -10.63
CA CYS A 147 -3.48 -8.76 -11.96
C CYS A 147 -4.42 -9.97 -11.91
N ILE A 148 -4.23 -10.87 -10.95
CA ILE A 148 -5.06 -12.08 -10.80
C ILE A 148 -6.52 -11.71 -10.49
N ASP A 149 -6.72 -10.77 -9.58
CA ASP A 149 -8.05 -10.30 -9.15
C ASP A 149 -8.82 -9.62 -10.27
N ALA A 150 -8.13 -8.97 -11.23
CA ALA A 150 -8.78 -8.36 -12.39
C ALA A 150 -9.57 -9.37 -13.25
N PHE A 151 -9.16 -10.64 -13.24
CA PHE A 151 -9.84 -11.74 -13.93
C PHE A 151 -10.99 -12.35 -13.14
N GLU A 152 -11.24 -11.94 -11.89
CA GLU A 152 -12.45 -12.38 -11.18
C GLU A 152 -13.70 -12.00 -11.97
N ASN A 153 -14.64 -12.93 -12.05
CA ASN A 153 -15.88 -12.81 -12.83
C ASN A 153 -15.69 -12.64 -14.36
N THR A 154 -14.49 -12.89 -14.90
CA THR A 154 -14.32 -13.09 -16.35
C THR A 154 -14.84 -14.45 -16.78
N THR A 155 -15.18 -14.60 -18.06
CA THR A 155 -15.64 -15.88 -18.61
C THR A 155 -14.48 -16.73 -19.09
N GLY A 156 -14.52 -18.04 -18.87
CA GLY A 156 -13.49 -18.98 -19.35
C GLY A 156 -12.44 -19.32 -18.29
N ASP A 157 -11.29 -19.82 -18.75
CA ASP A 157 -10.18 -20.29 -17.91
C ASP A 157 -8.95 -19.35 -17.91
N THR A 158 -9.05 -18.19 -18.57
CA THR A 158 -7.96 -17.21 -18.72
C THR A 158 -7.43 -16.71 -17.37
N GLY A 159 -8.30 -16.48 -16.38
CA GLY A 159 -7.87 -16.11 -15.03
C GLY A 159 -7.06 -17.19 -14.32
N GLU A 160 -7.42 -18.47 -14.49
CA GLU A 160 -6.68 -19.60 -13.90
C GLU A 160 -5.35 -19.84 -14.63
N LYS A 161 -5.33 -19.66 -15.96
CA LYS A 161 -4.08 -19.65 -16.74
C LYS A 161 -3.15 -18.53 -16.27
N MET A 162 -3.65 -17.31 -16.07
CA MET A 162 -2.86 -16.19 -15.56
C MET A 162 -2.31 -16.49 -14.17
N ARG A 163 -3.14 -17.02 -13.25
CA ARG A 163 -2.71 -17.47 -11.93
C ARG A 163 -1.59 -18.51 -12.02
N THR A 164 -1.69 -19.45 -12.96
CA THR A 164 -0.67 -20.49 -13.18
C THR A 164 0.63 -19.89 -13.71
N LEU A 165 0.56 -18.98 -14.68
CA LEU A 165 1.74 -18.31 -15.26
C LEU A 165 2.49 -17.46 -14.24
N LEU A 166 1.76 -16.77 -13.36
CA LEU A 166 2.34 -15.95 -12.30
C LEU A 166 2.79 -16.74 -11.08
N LYS A 167 2.50 -18.04 -10.98
CA LYS A 167 2.85 -18.84 -9.80
C LYS A 167 4.32 -18.72 -9.44
N THR A 168 5.22 -19.01 -10.39
CA THR A 168 6.67 -18.93 -10.16
C THR A 168 7.12 -17.51 -9.85
N ALA A 169 6.56 -16.49 -10.54
CA ALA A 169 6.87 -15.09 -10.28
C ALA A 169 6.50 -14.67 -8.85
N LYS A 170 5.34 -15.11 -8.35
CA LYS A 170 4.89 -14.87 -6.97
C LYS A 170 5.80 -15.53 -5.94
N GLU A 171 6.17 -16.79 -6.16
CA GLU A 171 7.13 -17.51 -5.29
C GLU A 171 8.48 -16.78 -5.24
N MET A 172 9.00 -16.34 -6.40
CA MET A 172 10.24 -15.57 -6.47
C MET A 172 10.14 -14.21 -5.79
N SER A 173 9.01 -13.51 -5.94
CA SER A 173 8.80 -12.20 -5.30
C SER A 173 8.72 -12.33 -3.78
N SER A 174 8.05 -13.39 -3.30
CA SER A 174 8.03 -13.74 -1.88
C SER A 174 9.44 -14.09 -1.38
N ASN A 175 10.22 -14.89 -2.11
CA ASN A 175 11.60 -15.20 -1.76
C ASN A 175 12.48 -13.94 -1.71
N GLY A 176 12.36 -13.04 -2.69
CA GLY A 176 13.08 -11.77 -2.72
C GLY A 176 12.79 -10.92 -1.48
N LEU A 177 11.52 -10.84 -1.08
CA LEU A 177 11.13 -10.17 0.16
C LEU A 177 11.69 -10.85 1.42
N ALA A 178 11.85 -12.17 1.42
CA ALA A 178 12.46 -12.91 2.53
C ALA A 178 13.94 -12.55 2.67
N MET A 179 14.66 -12.61 1.55
CA MET A 179 16.09 -12.28 1.48
C MET A 179 16.36 -10.85 1.96
N VAL A 180 15.52 -9.88 1.57
CA VAL A 180 15.63 -8.49 2.02
C VAL A 180 15.24 -8.33 3.50
N SER A 181 14.24 -9.06 3.98
CA SER A 181 13.80 -8.95 5.39
C SER A 181 14.91 -9.37 6.37
N ASP A 182 15.73 -10.34 5.98
CA ASP A 182 16.87 -10.82 6.76
C ASP A 182 18.22 -10.21 6.31
N ILE A 183 18.19 -9.14 5.49
CA ILE A 183 19.42 -8.58 4.90
C ILE A 183 20.38 -8.01 5.94
N SER A 184 19.91 -7.57 7.12
CA SER A 184 20.81 -7.18 8.22
C SER A 184 21.67 -8.36 8.70
N SER A 185 21.12 -9.57 8.69
CA SER A 185 21.84 -10.81 9.01
C SER A 185 22.80 -11.16 7.87
N LEU A 186 22.39 -10.98 6.61
CA LEU A 186 23.22 -11.19 5.41
C LEU A 186 24.37 -10.19 5.30
N ILE A 187 24.16 -8.94 5.68
CA ILE A 187 25.19 -7.89 5.69
C ILE A 187 26.17 -8.12 6.84
N SER A 188 25.69 -8.59 8.00
CA SER A 188 26.57 -9.03 9.09
C SER A 188 27.49 -10.18 8.63
N LEU A 189 26.97 -11.08 7.77
CA LEU A 189 27.75 -12.09 7.05
C LEU A 189 28.82 -11.48 6.12
N MET A 190 28.48 -10.45 5.35
CA MET A 190 29.40 -9.75 4.42
C MET A 190 30.52 -8.98 5.13
N PHE A 191 30.26 -8.40 6.31
CA PHE A 191 31.30 -7.67 7.05
C PHE A 191 32.30 -8.59 7.75
N LEU A 192 31.98 -9.86 7.95
CA LEU A 192 32.92 -10.87 8.44
C LEU A 192 33.92 -11.31 7.34
N SER A 193 33.59 -11.10 6.05
CA SER A 193 34.44 -11.45 4.89
C SER A 193 35.34 -10.31 4.37
N GLY A 194 35.49 -9.20 5.10
CA GLY A 194 36.68 -8.33 4.99
C GLY A 194 36.55 -7.02 4.22
N ALA A 195 35.62 -6.13 4.60
CA ALA A 195 35.67 -4.72 4.20
C ALA A 195 35.73 -3.79 5.44
N SER A 196 36.89 -3.13 5.60
CA SER A 196 37.16 -2.11 6.61
C SER A 196 36.25 -0.88 6.42
N SER A 197 35.42 -0.58 7.42
CA SER A 197 34.60 0.63 7.42
C SER A 197 35.43 1.84 7.85
N SER A 198 35.66 2.76 6.90
CA SER A 198 36.22 4.08 7.19
C SER A 198 35.11 5.00 7.71
N ARG A 199 35.28 5.47 8.95
CA ARG A 199 34.40 6.48 9.56
C ARG A 199 34.48 7.77 8.77
N LYS A 200 33.43 8.11 8.03
CA LYS A 200 33.23 9.45 7.46
C LYS A 200 32.11 10.17 8.20
N LEU A 201 32.36 11.44 8.49
CA LEU A 201 31.49 12.37 9.19
C LEU A 201 30.19 12.59 8.38
N LEU A 202 29.06 12.61 9.09
CA LEU A 202 27.73 12.93 8.56
C LEU A 202 27.75 14.29 7.86
N SER A 203 27.43 14.30 6.57
CA SER A 203 26.76 15.45 5.94
C SER A 203 25.27 15.13 5.96
N GLU A 204 24.50 15.95 6.68
CA GLU A 204 23.06 16.06 6.45
C GLU A 204 22.85 16.53 5.01
N GLU A 205 22.68 15.59 4.09
CA GLU A 205 22.24 15.92 2.74
C GLU A 205 20.74 16.22 2.75
N GLU A 206 20.42 17.36 2.15
CA GLU A 206 19.16 18.04 1.85
C GLU A 206 18.01 17.19 1.24
N GLU A 207 17.81 15.92 1.63
CA GLU A 207 16.71 15.08 1.09
C GLU A 207 15.33 15.42 1.68
N GLY A 208 15.30 16.19 2.77
CA GLY A 208 14.09 16.78 3.35
C GLY A 208 13.65 18.08 2.69
N ARG A 209 13.83 18.25 1.36
CA ARG A 209 13.24 19.42 0.66
C ARG A 209 11.73 19.42 0.90
N MET A 210 11.28 20.41 1.66
CA MET A 210 9.91 20.61 2.09
C MET A 210 8.98 20.54 0.87
N LEU A 211 8.10 19.54 0.82
CA LEU A 211 7.08 19.38 -0.22
C LEU A 211 6.07 20.54 -0.16
N TRP A 212 5.85 21.09 1.03
CA TRP A 212 4.95 22.21 1.26
C TRP A 212 5.57 23.15 2.30
N ASN A 213 5.93 24.36 1.87
CA ASN A 213 6.63 25.35 2.69
C ASN A 213 5.62 26.39 3.19
N GLN A 214 5.22 26.31 4.46
CA GLN A 214 4.55 27.43 5.15
C GLN A 214 5.49 28.20 6.10
N ASP A 215 6.65 27.63 6.44
CA ASP A 215 7.49 28.10 7.56
C ASP A 215 8.99 28.10 7.21
N SER A 216 9.38 28.51 6.00
CA SER A 216 10.76 28.91 5.81
C SER A 216 11.00 30.21 6.58
N SER A 217 12.03 30.23 7.42
CA SER A 217 12.51 31.42 8.13
C SER A 217 12.93 32.57 7.22
N ASP A 218 12.95 32.35 5.90
CA ASP A 218 13.23 33.33 4.85
C ASP A 218 11.97 33.81 4.09
N SER A 219 10.79 33.28 4.41
CA SER A 219 9.51 33.76 3.86
C SER A 219 8.75 34.56 4.92
N GLU A 220 8.32 35.77 4.55
CA GLU A 220 7.43 36.57 5.40
C GLU A 220 6.20 35.76 5.83
N PRO A 221 5.73 35.88 7.08
CA PRO A 221 4.50 35.24 7.53
C PRO A 221 3.35 35.64 6.62
N GLY A 222 2.81 34.69 5.85
CA GLY A 222 1.72 34.93 4.90
C GLY A 222 2.11 35.00 3.41
N ALA A 223 3.33 34.65 3.03
CA ALA A 223 3.68 34.47 1.61
C ALA A 223 2.92 33.27 0.99
N GLU A 224 1.98 33.55 0.09
CA GLU A 224 1.28 32.52 -0.68
C GLU A 224 2.27 31.72 -1.55
N LEU A 225 2.28 30.39 -1.41
CA LEU A 225 3.04 29.51 -2.27
C LEU A 225 2.60 29.71 -3.72
N LYS A 226 3.51 30.20 -4.58
CA LYS A 226 3.21 30.42 -5.99
C LYS A 226 3.03 29.07 -6.70
N PRO A 227 1.82 28.73 -7.20
CA PRO A 227 1.61 27.46 -7.89
C PRO A 227 2.30 27.44 -9.26
N ASN A 228 2.72 26.25 -9.70
CA ASN A 228 3.23 26.02 -11.05
C ASN A 228 2.10 26.00 -12.08
N ALA A 229 0.93 25.48 -11.68
CA ALA A 229 -0.27 25.41 -12.49
C ALA A 229 -1.50 25.86 -11.68
N VAL A 230 -2.36 26.69 -12.27
CA VAL A 230 -3.66 27.07 -11.71
C VAL A 230 -4.78 26.57 -12.62
N VAL A 231 -5.68 25.78 -12.06
CA VAL A 231 -6.88 25.28 -12.74
C VAL A 231 -8.09 26.07 -12.25
N ALA A 232 -8.89 26.61 -13.18
CA ALA A 232 -10.15 27.27 -12.84
C ALA A 232 -11.16 27.18 -13.99
N GLN A 233 -12.37 26.70 -13.70
CA GLN A 233 -13.44 26.56 -14.70
C GLN A 233 -13.99 27.91 -15.19
N ASP A 234 -13.85 28.97 -14.38
CA ASP A 234 -14.29 30.34 -14.69
C ASP A 234 -13.35 31.11 -15.64
N GLY A 235 -12.21 30.51 -16.01
CA GLY A 235 -11.19 31.12 -16.87
C GLY A 235 -10.19 32.03 -16.14
N SER A 236 -10.24 32.11 -14.81
CA SER A 236 -9.28 32.88 -14.00
C SER A 236 -7.96 32.13 -13.73
N GLY A 237 -7.81 30.91 -14.24
CA GLY A 237 -6.62 30.05 -14.14
C GLY A 237 -5.92 29.88 -15.49
N GLN A 238 -4.80 29.18 -15.49
CA GLN A 238 -4.06 28.82 -16.70
C GLN A 238 -4.74 27.70 -17.48
N PHE A 239 -5.42 26.79 -16.78
CA PHE A 239 -6.08 25.62 -17.35
C PHE A 239 -7.55 25.59 -16.94
N LYS A 240 -8.40 25.00 -17.78
CA LYS A 240 -9.82 24.78 -17.45
C LYS A 240 -10.06 23.42 -16.80
N THR A 241 -9.17 22.47 -17.07
CA THR A 241 -9.28 21.09 -16.60
C THR A 241 -8.05 20.68 -15.81
N ILE A 242 -8.22 19.72 -14.91
CA ILE A 242 -7.13 19.20 -14.08
C ILE A 242 -6.16 18.39 -14.95
N LYS A 243 -6.67 17.63 -15.95
CA LYS A 243 -5.83 16.88 -16.90
C LYS A 243 -4.85 17.75 -17.66
N GLU A 244 -5.28 18.92 -18.13
CA GLU A 244 -4.41 19.85 -18.84
C GLU A 244 -3.25 20.33 -17.94
N ALA A 245 -3.52 20.62 -16.67
CA ALA A 245 -2.47 20.99 -15.72
C ALA A 245 -1.49 19.83 -15.46
N ILE A 246 -2.00 18.61 -15.23
CA ILE A 246 -1.17 17.41 -15.03
C ILE A 246 -0.27 17.15 -16.23
N ALA A 247 -0.76 17.37 -17.46
CA ALA A 247 0.03 17.19 -18.67
C ALA A 247 1.26 18.12 -18.76
N THR A 248 1.33 19.17 -17.94
CA THR A 248 2.49 20.08 -17.87
C THR A 248 3.54 19.68 -16.85
N VAL A 249 3.28 18.66 -16.02
CA VAL A 249 4.27 18.13 -15.09
C VAL A 249 5.43 17.52 -15.89
N PRO A 250 6.69 17.88 -15.61
CA PRO A 250 7.84 17.32 -16.32
C PRO A 250 7.90 15.79 -16.22
N LYS A 251 8.32 15.13 -17.30
CA LYS A 251 8.61 13.69 -17.25
C LYS A 251 9.80 13.45 -16.30
N LYS A 252 9.66 12.50 -15.36
CA LYS A 252 10.67 12.21 -14.31
C LYS A 252 10.91 13.41 -13.39
N ASN A 253 9.82 14.00 -12.90
CA ASN A 253 9.88 15.17 -12.04
C ASN A 253 10.50 14.83 -10.67
N ASN A 254 11.53 15.59 -10.27
CA ASN A 254 12.25 15.39 -8.99
C ASN A 254 12.15 16.59 -8.05
N VAL A 255 11.34 17.60 -8.38
CA VAL A 255 11.09 18.80 -7.56
C VAL A 255 9.58 18.95 -7.32
N PRO A 256 9.13 19.57 -6.21
CA PRO A 256 7.70 19.81 -5.99
C PRO A 256 7.05 20.55 -7.16
N PHE A 257 5.93 20.04 -7.67
CA PHE A 257 5.12 20.68 -8.71
C PHE A 257 3.72 20.99 -8.17
N LEU A 258 3.46 22.27 -7.91
CA LEU A 258 2.27 22.77 -7.24
C LEU A 258 1.14 23.04 -8.23
N ILE A 259 0.02 22.35 -8.06
CA ILE A 259 -1.22 22.52 -8.82
C ILE A 259 -2.30 23.07 -7.88
N HIS A 260 -2.67 24.34 -8.08
CA HIS A 260 -3.82 24.94 -7.41
C HIS A 260 -5.08 24.67 -8.23
N VAL A 261 -6.05 23.97 -7.64
CA VAL A 261 -7.34 23.71 -8.26
C VAL A 261 -8.38 24.59 -7.57
N LYS A 262 -8.84 25.66 -8.23
CA LYS A 262 -9.82 26.58 -7.63
C LYS A 262 -11.17 25.91 -7.43
N ALA A 263 -12.00 26.51 -6.58
CA ALA A 263 -13.37 26.09 -6.32
C ALA A 263 -14.15 25.81 -7.62
N GLY A 264 -14.85 24.68 -7.65
CA GLY A 264 -15.54 24.17 -8.83
C GLY A 264 -15.87 22.69 -8.71
N VAL A 265 -16.69 22.21 -9.64
CA VAL A 265 -17.03 20.79 -9.77
C VAL A 265 -16.41 20.26 -11.05
N TYR A 266 -15.30 19.55 -10.90
CA TYR A 266 -14.50 18.98 -11.98
C TYR A 266 -14.99 17.56 -12.27
N ARG A 267 -15.78 17.42 -13.33
CA ARG A 267 -16.31 16.13 -13.79
C ARG A 267 -15.28 15.44 -14.68
N GLU A 268 -14.25 14.89 -14.06
CA GLU A 268 -13.08 14.34 -14.74
C GLU A 268 -12.63 13.03 -14.08
N HIS A 269 -12.31 12.04 -14.89
CA HIS A 269 -11.57 10.85 -14.47
C HIS A 269 -10.08 11.13 -14.54
N ILE A 270 -9.40 11.29 -13.40
CA ILE A 270 -8.01 11.77 -13.33
C ILE A 270 -7.05 10.65 -12.98
N GLU A 271 -5.89 10.65 -13.64
CA GLU A 271 -4.74 9.83 -13.29
C GLU A 271 -3.51 10.72 -13.15
N ILE A 272 -2.80 10.62 -12.01
CA ILE A 272 -1.44 11.13 -11.87
C ILE A 272 -0.52 10.02 -12.37
N PRO A 273 0.07 10.16 -13.58
CA PRO A 273 0.79 9.07 -14.20
C PRO A 273 2.10 8.79 -13.46
N LYS A 274 2.56 7.55 -13.56
CA LYS A 274 3.88 7.16 -13.04
C LYS A 274 4.98 8.08 -13.56
N GLY A 275 5.90 8.48 -12.67
CA GLY A 275 7.00 9.38 -12.99
C GLY A 275 6.65 10.88 -12.97
N ALA A 276 5.37 11.24 -12.80
CA ALA A 276 4.94 12.58 -12.39
C ALA A 276 5.04 12.72 -10.85
N ASN A 277 6.22 12.43 -10.30
CA ASN A 277 6.44 12.38 -8.86
C ASN A 277 6.41 13.79 -8.24
N LYS A 278 6.26 13.87 -6.92
CA LYS A 278 6.29 15.13 -6.14
C LYS A 278 5.26 16.16 -6.62
N VAL A 279 4.10 15.70 -7.10
CA VAL A 279 2.97 16.56 -7.41
C VAL A 279 2.26 16.92 -6.11
N VAL A 280 2.07 18.23 -5.90
CA VAL A 280 1.37 18.81 -4.76
C VAL A 280 0.10 19.45 -5.30
N MET A 281 -1.06 18.89 -4.97
CA MET A 281 -2.35 19.42 -5.40
C MET A 281 -3.11 20.02 -4.22
N PHE A 282 -3.63 21.23 -4.37
CA PHE A 282 -4.43 21.86 -3.30
C PHE A 282 -5.65 22.58 -3.85
N GLY A 283 -6.75 22.46 -3.12
CA GLY A 283 -8.02 23.13 -3.44
C GLY A 283 -8.31 24.35 -2.56
N ASP A 284 -9.43 25.03 -2.85
CA ASP A 284 -9.95 26.14 -2.04
C ASP A 284 -10.78 25.69 -0.81
N GLY A 285 -10.73 24.38 -0.50
CA GLY A 285 -11.47 23.75 0.59
C GLY A 285 -12.18 22.48 0.12
N PRO A 286 -12.31 21.44 0.98
CA PRO A 286 -12.78 20.12 0.57
C PRO A 286 -14.21 20.13 0.02
N LEU A 287 -15.07 21.03 0.50
CA LEU A 287 -16.44 21.16 -0.01
C LEU A 287 -16.61 22.22 -1.12
N LYS A 288 -15.51 22.83 -1.57
CA LYS A 288 -15.50 23.83 -2.65
C LYS A 288 -14.83 23.32 -3.92
N THR A 289 -13.81 22.49 -3.79
CA THR A 289 -13.04 21.91 -4.90
C THR A 289 -13.36 20.43 -4.98
N ILE A 290 -14.21 20.06 -5.93
CA ILE A 290 -14.80 18.72 -6.01
C ILE A 290 -14.37 18.08 -7.32
N ILE A 291 -13.70 16.93 -7.24
CA ILE A 291 -13.39 16.07 -8.39
C ILE A 291 -14.37 14.89 -8.34
N THR A 292 -15.15 14.70 -9.39
CA THR A 292 -16.27 13.74 -9.37
C THR A 292 -16.40 12.95 -10.67
N ASP A 293 -16.66 11.65 -10.55
CA ASP A 293 -17.03 10.75 -11.64
C ASP A 293 -18.08 9.73 -11.13
N LYS A 294 -18.45 8.74 -11.95
CA LYS A 294 -19.43 7.70 -11.61
C LYS A 294 -19.13 6.33 -12.25
N LYS A 295 -17.89 6.09 -12.69
CA LYS A 295 -17.47 4.77 -13.18
C LYS A 295 -17.66 3.73 -12.07
N ASN A 296 -18.14 2.56 -12.45
CA ASN A 296 -18.51 1.53 -11.50
C ASN A 296 -18.47 0.13 -12.14
N PHE A 297 -18.45 -0.89 -11.27
CA PHE A 297 -18.36 -2.27 -11.69
C PHE A 297 -19.64 -2.82 -12.32
N ALA A 298 -20.81 -2.40 -11.84
CA ALA A 298 -22.10 -2.84 -12.39
C ALA A 298 -22.25 -2.50 -13.89
N ASP A 299 -21.66 -1.38 -14.32
CA ASP A 299 -21.63 -0.93 -15.72
C ASP A 299 -20.48 -1.57 -16.55
N GLY A 300 -19.74 -2.53 -15.97
CA GLY A 300 -18.72 -3.32 -16.65
C GLY A 300 -17.27 -2.82 -16.52
N THR A 301 -17.01 -1.76 -15.74
CA THR A 301 -15.64 -1.27 -15.50
C THR A 301 -14.96 -2.10 -14.39
N LYS A 302 -13.75 -2.60 -14.61
CA LYS A 302 -13.01 -3.31 -13.56
C LYS A 302 -12.74 -2.39 -12.37
N THR A 303 -12.88 -2.89 -11.13
CA THR A 303 -12.76 -2.09 -9.89
C THR A 303 -11.55 -1.16 -9.90
N PHE A 304 -10.36 -1.67 -10.30
CA PHE A 304 -9.13 -0.89 -10.40
C PHE A 304 -9.26 0.39 -11.27
N GLN A 305 -10.06 0.32 -12.35
CA GLN A 305 -10.29 1.40 -13.32
C GLN A 305 -11.51 2.28 -12.98
N THR A 306 -12.27 1.96 -11.92
CA THR A 306 -13.44 2.76 -11.50
C THR A 306 -13.04 4.05 -10.78
N ALA A 307 -11.77 4.19 -10.36
CA ALA A 307 -11.27 5.31 -9.59
C ALA A 307 -11.60 6.65 -10.26
N THR A 308 -12.26 7.56 -9.55
CA THR A 308 -12.44 8.95 -10.02
C THR A 308 -11.09 9.65 -10.12
N PHE A 309 -10.23 9.44 -9.13
CA PHE A 309 -8.86 9.94 -9.08
C PHE A 309 -7.90 8.80 -8.74
N ALA A 310 -6.90 8.55 -9.58
CA ALA A 310 -5.86 7.55 -9.36
C ALA A 310 -4.48 8.20 -9.25
N VAL A 311 -3.74 7.87 -8.19
CA VAL A 311 -2.37 8.33 -7.94
C VAL A 311 -1.42 7.19 -8.23
N ASN A 312 -0.70 7.24 -9.36
CA ASN A 312 0.31 6.25 -9.74
C ASN A 312 1.75 6.77 -9.56
N ALA A 313 1.93 7.94 -8.94
CA ALA A 313 3.23 8.60 -8.77
C ALA A 313 3.66 8.70 -7.31
N ASP A 314 4.97 8.64 -7.08
CA ASP A 314 5.57 8.72 -5.76
C ASP A 314 5.57 10.17 -5.23
N ASP A 315 5.59 10.32 -3.91
CA ASP A 315 5.64 11.60 -3.20
C ASP A 315 4.47 12.55 -3.54
N PHE A 316 3.29 11.99 -3.84
CA PHE A 316 2.09 12.78 -4.09
C PHE A 316 1.54 13.40 -2.80
N PHE A 317 1.16 14.67 -2.85
CA PHE A 317 0.50 15.36 -1.74
C PHE A 317 -0.80 16.00 -2.21
N ALA A 318 -1.90 15.79 -1.49
CA ALA A 318 -3.15 16.50 -1.73
C ALA A 318 -3.73 17.13 -0.47
N ARG A 319 -4.30 18.34 -0.60
CA ARG A 319 -5.02 19.01 0.48
C ARG A 319 -6.26 19.79 0.04
N ASP A 320 -7.18 19.97 0.97
CA ASP A 320 -8.31 20.90 0.83
C ASP A 320 -9.21 20.63 -0.40
N MET A 321 -9.51 19.35 -0.68
CA MET A 321 -10.32 18.93 -1.82
C MET A 321 -11.15 17.67 -1.55
N LEU A 322 -12.18 17.46 -2.37
CA LEU A 322 -13.04 16.26 -2.35
C LEU A 322 -12.82 15.40 -3.59
N PHE A 323 -12.58 14.11 -3.37
CA PHE A 323 -12.64 13.05 -4.38
C PHE A 323 -13.94 12.27 -4.21
N ASP A 324 -14.79 12.22 -5.23
CA ASP A 324 -16.17 11.76 -5.13
C ASP A 324 -16.53 10.79 -6.26
N ASN A 325 -17.03 9.60 -5.91
CA ASN A 325 -17.65 8.70 -6.88
C ASN A 325 -19.15 8.60 -6.63
N THR A 326 -19.93 9.07 -7.62
CA THR A 326 -21.38 9.26 -7.54
C THR A 326 -22.20 8.10 -8.11
N ALA A 327 -21.58 6.94 -8.35
CA ALA A 327 -22.27 5.77 -8.90
C ALA A 327 -23.45 5.28 -8.05
N GLY A 328 -23.41 5.52 -6.74
CA GLY A 328 -24.41 5.01 -5.80
C GLY A 328 -24.15 3.56 -5.38
N PRO A 329 -24.88 3.04 -4.38
CA PRO A 329 -24.67 1.69 -3.89
C PRO A 329 -25.12 0.61 -4.91
N GLU A 330 -25.97 0.97 -5.88
CA GLU A 330 -26.39 0.12 -7.01
C GLU A 330 -25.26 -0.10 -8.03
N GLY A 331 -24.28 0.80 -8.08
CA GLY A 331 -23.10 0.67 -8.94
C GLY A 331 -22.12 -0.43 -8.50
N HIS A 332 -22.35 -1.04 -7.33
CA HIS A 332 -21.39 -1.94 -6.67
C HIS A 332 -20.03 -1.24 -6.47
N GLN A 333 -18.91 -1.90 -6.77
CA GLN A 333 -17.58 -1.32 -6.60
C GLN A 333 -17.41 -0.05 -7.44
N ALA A 334 -17.11 1.08 -6.79
CA ALA A 334 -16.98 2.37 -7.43
C ALA A 334 -16.01 3.27 -6.65
N VAL A 335 -14.73 3.24 -7.06
CA VAL A 335 -13.64 3.89 -6.33
C VAL A 335 -13.66 5.40 -6.52
N ALA A 336 -13.54 6.16 -5.44
CA ALA A 336 -13.37 7.61 -5.48
C ALA A 336 -11.88 7.97 -5.60
N LEU A 337 -11.04 7.36 -4.77
CA LEU A 337 -9.59 7.56 -4.78
C LEU A 337 -8.86 6.21 -4.77
N ARG A 338 -7.95 6.01 -5.72
CA ARG A 338 -6.99 4.90 -5.73
C ARG A 338 -5.58 5.43 -5.57
N VAL A 339 -4.80 4.82 -4.69
CA VAL A 339 -3.40 5.23 -4.43
C VAL A 339 -2.46 4.06 -4.64
N SER A 340 -1.66 4.15 -5.70
CA SER A 340 -0.65 3.20 -6.17
C SER A 340 0.75 3.85 -6.24
N GLY A 341 0.97 4.96 -5.54
CA GLY A 341 2.27 5.64 -5.45
C GLY A 341 2.81 5.60 -4.02
N ASP A 342 4.12 5.55 -3.86
CA ASP A 342 4.77 5.49 -2.55
C ASP A 342 4.87 6.88 -1.90
N ARG A 343 4.82 6.92 -0.57
CA ARG A 343 4.91 8.14 0.26
C ARG A 343 3.83 9.18 -0.09
N ALA A 344 2.60 8.71 -0.30
CA ALA A 344 1.46 9.59 -0.59
C ALA A 344 0.85 10.18 0.69
N VAL A 345 0.61 11.50 0.70
CA VAL A 345 0.05 12.23 1.85
C VAL A 345 -1.23 12.95 1.46
N PHE A 346 -2.26 12.83 2.31
CA PHE A 346 -3.54 13.49 2.15
C PHE A 346 -3.90 14.26 3.42
N TYR A 347 -4.18 15.55 3.30
CA TYR A 347 -4.48 16.43 4.44
C TYR A 347 -5.76 17.23 4.25
N ASN A 348 -6.71 17.14 5.18
CA ASN A 348 -7.99 17.85 5.09
C ASN A 348 -8.71 17.59 3.75
N VAL A 349 -8.72 16.33 3.30
CA VAL A 349 -9.44 15.90 2.10
C VAL A 349 -10.70 15.14 2.47
N HIS A 350 -11.70 15.21 1.60
CA HIS A 350 -12.87 14.36 1.69
C HIS A 350 -12.81 13.29 0.60
N ILE A 351 -13.24 12.07 0.92
CA ILE A 351 -13.25 10.93 -0.01
C ILE A 351 -14.61 10.26 0.11
N TYR A 352 -15.48 10.48 -0.87
CA TYR A 352 -16.88 10.05 -0.82
C TYR A 352 -17.19 9.00 -1.88
N GLY A 353 -17.87 7.94 -1.44
CA GLY A 353 -18.41 6.91 -2.31
C GLY A 353 -19.41 6.05 -1.54
N PHE A 354 -19.62 4.83 -2.04
CA PHE A 354 -20.40 3.79 -1.39
C PHE A 354 -19.51 2.55 -1.19
N GLN A 355 -19.63 1.55 -2.05
CA GLN A 355 -18.77 0.37 -2.01
C GLN A 355 -17.40 0.68 -2.63
N ASP A 356 -16.33 0.23 -1.97
CA ASP A 356 -14.93 0.37 -2.42
C ASP A 356 -14.47 1.84 -2.58
N THR A 357 -14.88 2.73 -1.67
CA THR A 357 -14.64 4.19 -1.78
C THR A 357 -13.16 4.57 -1.90
N LEU A 358 -12.31 4.07 -1.00
CA LEU A 358 -10.88 4.36 -0.95
C LEU A 358 -10.07 3.08 -1.16
N TYR A 359 -9.38 3.02 -2.31
CA TYR A 359 -8.47 1.93 -2.63
C TYR A 359 -7.04 2.31 -2.23
N THR A 360 -6.65 1.98 -0.99
CA THR A 360 -5.26 2.05 -0.52
C THR A 360 -4.46 0.90 -1.12
N HIS A 361 -4.27 0.94 -2.45
CA HIS A 361 -3.83 -0.20 -3.25
C HIS A 361 -2.49 -0.76 -2.77
N THR A 362 -1.42 0.06 -2.73
CA THR A 362 -0.09 -0.39 -2.31
C THR A 362 0.80 0.74 -1.74
N TYR A 363 2.01 0.40 -1.29
CA TYR A 363 3.04 1.28 -0.69
C TYR A 363 2.64 1.99 0.62
N ARG A 364 3.40 3.03 1.00
CA ARG A 364 3.21 3.82 2.23
C ARG A 364 2.28 5.01 1.96
N GLN A 365 1.26 5.16 2.78
CA GLN A 365 0.24 6.21 2.63
C GLN A 365 -0.16 6.80 3.97
N PHE A 366 -0.23 8.13 4.06
CA PHE A 366 -0.63 8.84 5.28
C PHE A 366 -1.82 9.76 5.03
N TYR A 367 -2.86 9.63 5.86
CA TYR A 367 -4.09 10.41 5.78
C TYR A 367 -4.30 11.16 7.10
N ARG A 368 -4.43 12.48 7.05
CA ARG A 368 -4.56 13.35 8.22
C ARG A 368 -5.77 14.26 8.10
N ASP A 369 -6.60 14.28 9.14
CA ASP A 369 -7.79 15.15 9.22
C ASP A 369 -8.75 14.97 8.03
N CYS A 370 -8.84 13.75 7.50
CA CYS A 370 -9.68 13.43 6.35
C CYS A 370 -11.10 12.98 6.77
N VAL A 371 -12.07 13.12 5.87
CA VAL A 371 -13.40 12.52 6.00
C VAL A 371 -13.62 11.50 4.90
N ILE A 372 -13.78 10.24 5.26
CA ILE A 372 -14.00 9.14 4.33
C ILE A 372 -15.40 8.56 4.57
N SER A 373 -16.22 8.45 3.53
CA SER A 373 -17.59 7.93 3.66
C SER A 373 -17.87 6.80 2.67
N GLY A 374 -18.48 5.71 3.14
CA GLY A 374 -18.90 4.62 2.26
C GLY A 374 -19.72 3.55 2.98
N THR A 375 -19.88 2.39 2.33
CA THR A 375 -20.75 1.30 2.80
C THR A 375 -19.98 -0.01 2.98
N ILE A 376 -19.81 -0.77 1.90
CA ILE A 376 -19.12 -2.06 1.87
C ILE A 376 -17.65 -1.81 1.54
N ASP A 377 -16.77 -2.37 2.36
CA ASP A 377 -15.31 -2.40 2.15
C ASP A 377 -14.72 -1.02 1.76
N PHE A 378 -15.24 0.05 2.36
CA PHE A 378 -15.00 1.39 1.81
C PHE A 378 -13.57 1.91 2.02
N ILE A 379 -12.75 1.19 2.79
CA ILE A 379 -11.29 1.31 2.80
C ILE A 379 -10.71 -0.08 2.57
N PHE A 380 -10.03 -0.29 1.45
CA PHE A 380 -9.51 -1.60 1.07
C PHE A 380 -8.18 -1.51 0.32
N GLY A 381 -7.46 -2.62 0.25
CA GLY A 381 -6.15 -2.71 -0.39
C GLY A 381 -5.05 -3.29 0.51
N ASP A 382 -3.80 -3.19 0.06
CA ASP A 382 -2.64 -3.79 0.73
C ASP A 382 -1.49 -2.78 0.95
N ALA A 383 -1.77 -1.49 0.89
CA ALA A 383 -0.86 -0.47 1.36
C ALA A 383 -0.56 -0.61 2.87
N LEU A 384 0.57 -0.05 3.31
CA LEU A 384 0.70 0.42 4.68
C LEU A 384 0.06 1.81 4.75
N ALA A 385 -1.23 1.85 5.12
CA ALA A 385 -2.04 3.05 5.17
C ALA A 385 -2.35 3.42 6.63
N ILE A 386 -1.90 4.61 7.04
CA ILE A 386 -2.12 5.13 8.40
C ILE A 386 -3.03 6.35 8.32
N PHE A 387 -4.16 6.26 9.03
CA PHE A 387 -5.15 7.32 9.14
C PHE A 387 -5.09 7.93 10.54
N GLN A 388 -4.79 9.22 10.61
CA GLN A 388 -4.64 9.94 11.86
C GLN A 388 -5.67 11.06 11.98
N ASN A 389 -6.47 11.03 13.04
CA ASN A 389 -7.51 12.03 13.29
C ASN A 389 -8.55 12.17 12.16
N CYS A 390 -8.84 11.07 11.46
CA CYS A 390 -9.83 11.03 10.39
C CYS A 390 -11.23 10.68 10.91
N VAL A 391 -12.26 11.06 10.15
CA VAL A 391 -13.66 10.67 10.37
C VAL A 391 -14.08 9.65 9.31
N PHE A 392 -14.65 8.54 9.76
CA PHE A 392 -15.13 7.44 8.93
C PHE A 392 -16.64 7.37 9.03
N VAL A 393 -17.33 7.76 7.96
CA VAL A 393 -18.80 7.89 7.93
C VAL A 393 -19.39 6.68 7.23
N VAL A 394 -20.00 5.79 8.00
CA VAL A 394 -20.75 4.65 7.47
C VAL A 394 -22.09 5.14 6.93
N ARG A 395 -22.29 4.94 5.63
CA ARG A 395 -23.49 5.37 4.91
C ARG A 395 -24.55 4.27 4.89
N ARG A 396 -25.78 4.63 4.56
CA ARG A 396 -26.85 3.67 4.29
C ARG A 396 -26.51 2.87 3.02
N PRO A 397 -26.40 1.53 3.08
CA PRO A 397 -26.23 0.68 1.91
C PRO A 397 -27.59 0.35 1.27
N MET A 398 -27.61 -0.50 0.23
CA MET A 398 -28.87 -1.07 -0.25
C MET A 398 -29.50 -1.97 0.83
N ASP A 399 -30.80 -2.22 0.70
CA ASP A 399 -31.51 -3.11 1.61
C ASP A 399 -30.88 -4.53 1.60
N ASN A 400 -30.74 -5.12 2.78
CA ASN A 400 -30.11 -6.44 3.03
C ASN A 400 -28.58 -6.52 2.83
N GLN A 401 -27.90 -5.38 2.68
CA GLN A 401 -26.44 -5.32 2.75
C GLN A 401 -25.94 -5.00 4.17
N ALA A 402 -24.72 -5.41 4.46
CA ALA A 402 -23.97 -5.01 5.66
C ALA A 402 -22.82 -4.08 5.28
N CYS A 403 -22.39 -3.23 6.19
CA CYS A 403 -21.28 -2.31 5.98
C CYS A 403 -19.99 -2.83 6.63
N MET A 404 -18.85 -2.58 5.97
CA MET A 404 -17.52 -2.92 6.47
C MET A 404 -16.64 -1.69 6.34
N VAL A 405 -16.07 -1.22 7.45
CA VAL A 405 -15.15 -0.07 7.40
C VAL A 405 -13.87 -0.42 6.64
N THR A 406 -13.33 -1.62 6.86
CA THR A 406 -12.07 -2.05 6.24
C THR A 406 -12.14 -3.42 5.57
N ALA A 407 -11.42 -3.59 4.47
CA ALA A 407 -11.16 -4.89 3.84
C ALA A 407 -9.70 -4.99 3.39
N GLN A 408 -8.82 -5.40 4.30
CA GLN A 408 -7.38 -5.40 4.05
C GLN A 408 -6.94 -6.67 3.28
N GLY A 409 -6.03 -6.48 2.32
CA GLY A 409 -5.70 -7.42 1.26
C GLY A 409 -4.33 -8.11 1.36
N ARG A 410 -3.73 -8.24 2.55
CA ARG A 410 -2.39 -8.84 2.68
C ARG A 410 -2.38 -10.34 2.40
N ILE A 411 -1.43 -10.78 1.57
CA ILE A 411 -1.22 -12.21 1.24
C ILE A 411 0.13 -12.79 1.68
N ASP A 412 1.15 -11.96 1.92
CA ASP A 412 2.50 -12.42 2.30
C ASP A 412 2.84 -12.06 3.76
N PRO A 413 3.40 -12.99 4.56
CA PRO A 413 3.64 -12.76 5.99
C PRO A 413 4.69 -11.68 6.28
N ARG A 414 5.62 -11.44 5.35
CA ARG A 414 6.72 -10.47 5.47
C ARG A 414 6.40 -9.11 4.83
N SER A 415 5.30 -9.03 4.07
CA SER A 415 4.85 -7.78 3.46
C SER A 415 4.42 -6.73 4.51
N GLN A 416 4.59 -5.46 4.17
CA GLN A 416 4.34 -4.32 5.06
C GLN A 416 2.85 -3.92 5.14
N GLY A 417 1.99 -4.43 4.26
CA GLY A 417 0.59 -4.02 4.15
C GLY A 417 -0.19 -4.07 5.46
N ALA A 418 -0.85 -2.96 5.80
CA ALA A 418 -1.70 -2.82 6.97
C ALA A 418 -2.60 -1.58 6.84
N ILE A 419 -3.84 -1.67 7.32
CA ILE A 419 -4.67 -0.49 7.57
C ILE A 419 -4.60 -0.16 9.06
N VAL A 420 -4.12 1.04 9.40
CA VAL A 420 -4.04 1.52 10.78
C VAL A 420 -4.91 2.76 10.95
N ILE A 421 -5.90 2.67 11.82
CA ILE A 421 -6.74 3.81 12.22
C ILE A 421 -6.31 4.27 13.60
N GLN A 422 -5.76 5.48 13.69
CA GLN A 422 -5.24 6.08 14.92
C GLN A 422 -6.00 7.36 15.26
N ASN A 423 -6.60 7.41 16.46
CA ASN A 423 -7.42 8.54 16.91
C ASN A 423 -8.51 8.93 15.91
N GLY A 424 -9.10 7.94 15.24
CA GLY A 424 -10.19 8.14 14.30
C GLY A 424 -11.56 8.25 14.99
N ASN A 425 -12.55 8.74 14.25
CA ASN A 425 -13.96 8.73 14.66
C ASN A 425 -14.77 7.89 13.67
N ILE A 426 -15.25 6.72 14.11
CA ILE A 426 -16.14 5.87 13.32
C ILE A 426 -17.59 6.20 13.69
N VAL A 427 -18.32 6.78 12.74
CA VAL A 427 -19.68 7.30 12.90
C VAL A 427 -20.59 6.80 11.77
N ALA A 428 -21.90 6.94 11.92
CA ALA A 428 -22.87 6.65 10.85
C ALA A 428 -23.62 7.91 10.43
N GLU A 429 -23.99 8.01 9.16
CA GLU A 429 -24.85 9.09 8.68
C GLU A 429 -26.29 8.92 9.21
N PRO A 430 -27.09 10.01 9.34
CA PRO A 430 -28.45 9.91 9.86
C PRO A 430 -29.36 8.92 9.11
N GLN A 431 -29.17 8.80 7.79
CA GLN A 431 -29.93 7.91 6.92
C GLN A 431 -29.68 6.43 7.24
N PHE A 432 -28.52 6.07 7.82
CA PHE A 432 -28.21 4.71 8.26
C PHE A 432 -29.25 4.23 9.29
N PHE A 433 -29.63 5.09 10.24
CA PHE A 433 -30.59 4.75 11.29
C PHE A 433 -32.05 4.74 10.83
N GLN A 434 -32.31 5.19 9.60
CA GLN A 434 -33.66 5.26 9.02
C GLN A 434 -34.00 4.02 8.17
N ALA A 435 -33.12 3.03 8.13
CA ALA A 435 -33.36 1.80 7.39
C ALA A 435 -34.52 0.99 8.00
N PRO A 436 -35.40 0.36 7.19
CA PRO A 436 -36.53 -0.43 7.69
C PRO A 436 -36.13 -1.60 8.58
N LYS A 437 -34.93 -2.15 8.35
CA LYS A 437 -34.29 -3.17 9.16
C LYS A 437 -32.95 -2.63 9.66
N PRO A 438 -32.52 -3.02 10.89
CA PRO A 438 -31.18 -2.69 11.36
C PRO A 438 -30.11 -3.14 10.36
N ILE A 439 -29.23 -2.22 9.97
CA ILE A 439 -28.08 -2.52 9.13
C ILE A 439 -26.97 -3.04 10.03
N MET A 440 -26.36 -4.16 9.67
CA MET A 440 -25.16 -4.65 10.35
C MET A 440 -23.94 -3.87 9.84
N ALA A 441 -23.15 -3.31 10.75
CA ALA A 441 -21.89 -2.66 10.43
C ALA A 441 -20.74 -3.26 11.25
N TYR A 442 -19.57 -3.40 10.63
CA TYR A 442 -18.39 -4.00 11.23
C TYR A 442 -17.15 -3.15 10.96
N LEU A 443 -16.14 -3.29 11.82
CA LEU A 443 -14.83 -2.67 11.69
C LEU A 443 -14.08 -3.16 10.43
N GLY A 444 -14.36 -4.38 9.99
CA GLY A 444 -13.86 -4.90 8.73
C GLY A 444 -14.02 -6.40 8.55
N ARG A 445 -13.48 -6.90 7.43
CA ARG A 445 -13.45 -8.32 7.05
C ARG A 445 -12.19 -8.68 6.23
N PRO A 446 -11.67 -9.92 6.32
CA PRO A 446 -10.37 -10.25 5.72
C PRO A 446 -10.49 -10.57 4.23
N TRP A 447 -10.26 -9.57 3.36
CA TRP A 447 -10.29 -9.76 1.92
C TRP A 447 -9.28 -10.83 1.47
N LYS A 448 -8.10 -10.87 2.11
CA LYS A 448 -7.06 -11.87 1.85
C LYS A 448 -6.58 -12.57 3.14
N GLU A 449 -5.87 -13.68 2.97
CA GLU A 449 -5.60 -14.66 4.04
C GLU A 449 -4.82 -14.10 5.24
N LEU A 450 -3.94 -13.12 5.02
CA LEU A 450 -3.10 -12.52 6.06
C LEU A 450 -3.53 -11.10 6.43
N SER A 451 -4.82 -10.78 6.17
CA SER A 451 -5.41 -9.46 6.41
C SER A 451 -4.96 -8.84 7.74
N ARG A 452 -4.55 -7.57 7.70
CA ARG A 452 -4.01 -6.86 8.86
C ARG A 452 -4.61 -5.48 9.03
N THR A 453 -5.40 -5.31 10.09
CA THR A 453 -6.04 -4.05 10.46
C THR A 453 -5.85 -3.77 11.94
N ILE A 454 -5.44 -2.55 12.27
CA ILE A 454 -5.27 -2.08 13.65
C ILE A 454 -6.12 -0.83 13.84
N ILE A 455 -7.01 -0.85 14.83
CA ILE A 455 -7.82 0.31 15.21
C ILE A 455 -7.44 0.68 16.63
N MET A 456 -6.76 1.81 16.80
CA MET A 456 -6.24 2.22 18.09
C MET A 456 -6.62 3.65 18.42
N GLN A 457 -6.81 3.90 19.72
CA GLN A 457 -7.04 5.23 20.28
C GLN A 457 -8.25 5.95 19.67
N SER A 458 -9.18 5.22 19.04
CA SER A 458 -10.24 5.77 18.20
C SER A 458 -11.58 5.75 18.92
N ASN A 459 -12.47 6.69 18.59
CA ASN A 459 -13.86 6.67 19.04
C ASN A 459 -14.71 5.84 18.07
N ILE A 460 -15.39 4.83 18.58
CA ILE A 460 -16.26 3.93 17.83
C ILE A 460 -17.69 4.12 18.35
N ASP A 461 -18.57 4.60 17.50
CA ASP A 461 -19.97 4.81 17.86
C ASP A 461 -20.77 3.49 17.93
N GLY A 462 -21.92 3.52 18.60
CA GLY A 462 -22.60 2.33 19.13
C GLY A 462 -23.33 1.48 18.10
N PHE A 463 -23.29 1.86 16.82
CA PHE A 463 -23.95 1.15 15.73
C PHE A 463 -23.11 -0.02 15.17
N ILE A 464 -21.83 -0.09 15.52
CA ILE A 464 -20.96 -1.23 15.17
C ILE A 464 -21.41 -2.48 15.93
N SER A 465 -21.53 -3.60 15.21
CA SER A 465 -21.90 -4.89 15.78
C SER A 465 -21.00 -5.25 16.98
N PRO A 466 -21.54 -5.79 18.08
CA PRO A 466 -20.73 -6.29 19.20
C PRO A 466 -19.66 -7.32 18.78
N ASP A 467 -19.92 -8.07 17.71
CA ASP A 467 -18.96 -8.99 17.07
C ASP A 467 -17.67 -8.28 16.62
N GLY A 468 -17.77 -6.99 16.29
CA GLY A 468 -16.70 -6.12 15.81
C GLY A 468 -16.29 -6.38 14.37
N TRP A 469 -15.98 -7.63 14.05
CA TRP A 469 -15.40 -8.05 12.76
C TRP A 469 -16.28 -9.09 12.08
N SER A 470 -16.34 -9.08 10.75
CA SER A 470 -17.14 -10.01 9.95
C SER A 470 -16.26 -11.02 9.21
N PRO A 471 -16.65 -12.30 9.09
CA PRO A 471 -15.92 -13.24 8.25
C PRO A 471 -16.03 -12.83 6.77
N TRP A 472 -15.00 -13.11 5.97
CA TRP A 472 -15.11 -12.98 4.52
C TRP A 472 -16.01 -14.07 3.94
N MET A 473 -15.65 -15.33 4.20
CA MET A 473 -16.44 -16.51 3.83
C MET A 473 -16.07 -17.69 4.73
N GLY A 474 -17.05 -18.23 5.46
CA GLY A 474 -16.83 -19.36 6.37
C GLY A 474 -15.67 -19.11 7.35
N ASN A 475 -14.69 -20.02 7.36
CA ASN A 475 -13.51 -19.95 8.23
C ASN A 475 -12.25 -19.39 7.55
N PHE A 476 -12.36 -18.84 6.33
CA PHE A 476 -11.22 -18.25 5.61
C PHE A 476 -10.53 -17.15 6.44
N ALA A 477 -9.20 -17.16 6.45
CA ALA A 477 -8.32 -16.19 7.14
C ALA A 477 -8.44 -16.08 8.68
N LEU A 478 -9.47 -16.66 9.32
CA LEU A 478 -9.78 -16.42 10.74
C LEU A 478 -8.64 -16.82 11.69
N ASN A 479 -7.76 -17.74 11.27
CA ASN A 479 -6.63 -18.21 12.06
C ASN A 479 -5.32 -17.45 11.82
N THR A 480 -5.23 -16.72 10.71
CA THR A 480 -3.98 -16.19 10.14
C THR A 480 -3.96 -14.67 10.08
N LEU A 481 -5.14 -14.03 9.98
CA LEU A 481 -5.28 -12.57 10.03
C LEU A 481 -4.71 -11.96 11.33
N PHE A 482 -4.48 -10.64 11.30
CA PHE A 482 -4.07 -9.84 12.46
C PHE A 482 -5.02 -8.66 12.60
N TYR A 483 -6.06 -8.82 13.42
CA TYR A 483 -6.96 -7.72 13.79
C TYR A 483 -6.76 -7.34 15.24
N ALA A 484 -6.57 -6.06 15.51
CA ALA A 484 -6.31 -5.55 16.84
C ALA A 484 -7.09 -4.28 17.12
N GLU A 485 -7.61 -4.18 18.34
CA GLU A 485 -8.17 -2.97 18.94
C GLU A 485 -7.29 -2.57 20.13
N TYR A 486 -7.03 -1.27 20.30
CA TYR A 486 -6.19 -0.79 21.41
C TYR A 486 -6.64 0.58 21.93
N GLN A 487 -7.05 0.66 23.20
CA GLN A 487 -7.49 1.90 23.85
C GLN A 487 -8.54 2.69 23.07
N ASN A 488 -9.44 1.98 22.37
CA ASN A 488 -10.59 2.59 21.72
C ASN A 488 -11.60 3.07 22.77
N ARG A 489 -12.42 4.03 22.35
CA ARG A 489 -13.39 4.76 23.17
C ARG A 489 -14.76 4.73 22.49
N GLY A 490 -15.80 5.12 23.23
CA GLY A 490 -17.16 5.22 22.71
C GLY A 490 -17.98 3.93 22.89
N PRO A 491 -19.30 3.99 22.65
CA PRO A 491 -20.20 2.89 22.95
C PRO A 491 -19.95 1.62 22.11
N GLY A 492 -19.33 1.73 20.93
CA GLY A 492 -18.98 0.61 20.06
C GLY A 492 -17.65 -0.07 20.40
N SER A 493 -16.87 0.45 21.37
CA SER A 493 -15.54 -0.07 21.70
C SER A 493 -15.51 -1.19 22.73
N ASN A 494 -16.67 -1.70 23.16
CA ASN A 494 -16.73 -2.80 24.12
C ASN A 494 -16.32 -4.13 23.48
N GLU A 495 -15.17 -4.67 23.90
CA GLU A 495 -14.59 -5.90 23.35
C GLU A 495 -15.21 -7.20 23.91
N ALA A 496 -16.08 -7.14 24.93
CA ALA A 496 -16.56 -8.33 25.66
C ALA A 496 -17.30 -9.38 24.80
N HIS A 497 -17.87 -8.96 23.67
CA HIS A 497 -18.63 -9.82 22.75
C HIS A 497 -17.96 -9.95 21.38
N ARG A 498 -16.71 -9.51 21.23
CA ARG A 498 -15.97 -9.67 19.98
C ARG A 498 -15.86 -11.14 19.60
N VAL A 499 -15.77 -11.37 18.29
CA VAL A 499 -15.45 -12.69 17.74
C VAL A 499 -14.16 -13.25 18.35
N LYS A 500 -14.11 -14.57 18.55
CA LYS A 500 -13.01 -15.26 19.27
C LYS A 500 -11.99 -15.92 18.33
N TRP A 501 -11.82 -15.38 17.12
CA TRP A 501 -10.92 -15.97 16.13
C TRP A 501 -9.47 -15.86 16.61
N LYS A 502 -8.62 -16.84 16.26
CA LYS A 502 -7.18 -16.80 16.61
C LYS A 502 -6.47 -15.58 15.98
N GLY A 503 -7.01 -15.03 14.90
CA GLY A 503 -6.52 -13.82 14.27
C GLY A 503 -6.83 -12.53 15.02
N ILE A 504 -7.79 -12.52 15.97
CA ILE A 504 -7.99 -11.38 16.86
C ILE A 504 -6.83 -11.35 17.87
N LYS A 505 -6.13 -10.21 17.93
CA LYS A 505 -4.93 -10.01 18.74
C LYS A 505 -5.20 -8.98 19.81
N HIS A 506 -4.96 -9.38 21.06
CA HIS A 506 -4.77 -8.43 22.15
C HIS A 506 -3.30 -8.01 22.15
N ILE A 507 -3.05 -6.74 21.85
CA ILE A 507 -1.70 -6.19 21.68
C ILE A 507 -1.26 -5.40 22.92
N SER A 508 0.04 -5.37 23.18
CA SER A 508 0.62 -4.54 24.25
C SER A 508 0.81 -3.09 23.79
N ALA A 509 1.16 -2.21 24.73
CA ALA A 509 1.50 -0.81 24.41
C ALA A 509 2.68 -0.72 23.44
N GLU A 510 3.68 -1.59 23.58
CA GLU A 510 4.86 -1.61 22.71
C GLU A 510 4.50 -2.03 21.28
N VAL A 511 3.59 -3.00 21.14
CA VAL A 511 3.09 -3.42 19.83
C VAL A 511 2.21 -2.33 19.23
N ALA A 512 1.31 -1.71 19.99
CA ALA A 512 0.51 -0.57 19.52
C ALA A 512 1.40 0.60 19.06
N GLU A 513 2.44 0.93 19.83
CA GLU A 513 3.42 1.96 19.47
C GLU A 513 4.18 1.63 18.18
N SER A 514 4.41 0.35 17.86
CA SER A 514 5.05 -0.02 16.58
C SER A 514 4.20 0.31 15.35
N TRP A 515 2.88 0.48 15.52
CA TRP A 515 1.93 0.85 14.46
C TRP A 515 1.74 2.37 14.33
N THR A 516 2.43 3.18 15.13
CA THR A 516 2.41 4.64 14.99
C THR A 516 3.23 5.05 13.76
N PRO A 517 2.89 6.16 13.09
CA PRO A 517 3.53 6.50 11.83
C PRO A 517 5.04 6.77 11.97
N GLY A 518 5.51 7.22 13.13
CA GLY A 518 6.94 7.43 13.39
C GLY A 518 7.76 6.14 13.46
N LYS A 519 7.13 4.97 13.59
CA LYS A 519 7.80 3.66 13.60
C LYS A 519 7.42 2.80 12.41
N ALA A 520 6.13 2.70 12.10
CA ALA A 520 5.60 1.76 11.12
C ALA A 520 6.16 1.99 9.71
N PHE A 521 6.41 3.24 9.31
CA PHE A 521 6.90 3.56 7.96
C PHE A 521 8.39 3.32 7.75
N GLY A 522 9.17 3.05 8.81
CA GLY A 522 10.63 2.98 8.72
C GLY A 522 11.32 4.33 8.49
N GLY A 523 10.55 5.43 8.41
CA GLY A 523 11.01 6.79 8.18
C GLY A 523 9.83 7.71 7.87
N ASP A 524 9.78 8.88 8.51
CA ASP A 524 8.66 9.83 8.44
C ASP A 524 9.05 11.20 7.85
N PHE A 525 10.23 11.29 7.24
CA PHE A 525 10.77 12.52 6.62
C PHE A 525 9.84 13.08 5.54
N TRP A 526 9.18 12.20 4.77
CA TRP A 526 8.25 12.56 3.71
C TRP A 526 6.92 13.13 4.25
N ILE A 527 6.53 12.77 5.47
CA ILE A 527 5.38 13.39 6.17
C ILE A 527 5.82 14.73 6.75
N LYS A 528 6.93 14.75 7.51
CA LYS A 528 7.48 15.98 8.12
C LYS A 528 7.76 17.07 7.09
N GLY A 529 8.26 16.69 5.92
CA GLY A 529 8.52 17.59 4.80
C GLY A 529 7.28 18.29 4.24
N THR A 530 6.07 17.84 4.57
CA THR A 530 4.81 18.53 4.17
C THR A 530 4.40 19.64 5.14
N GLY A 531 4.99 19.71 6.33
CA GLY A 531 4.62 20.70 7.35
C GLY A 531 3.19 20.58 7.91
N ILE A 532 2.44 19.51 7.59
CA ILE A 532 1.09 19.30 8.14
C ILE A 532 1.14 18.86 9.61
N PRO A 533 0.05 19.00 10.38
CA PRO A 533 -0.06 18.41 11.70
C PRO A 533 0.21 16.91 11.68
N TYR A 534 1.12 16.46 12.54
CA TYR A 534 1.61 15.08 12.55
C TYR A 534 2.01 14.66 13.95
N VAL A 535 1.49 13.51 14.42
CA VAL A 535 1.89 12.91 15.69
C VAL A 535 2.63 11.60 15.41
N PRO A 536 3.94 11.49 15.67
CA PRO A 536 4.72 10.29 15.32
C PRO A 536 4.47 9.09 16.25
N THR A 537 3.89 9.30 17.43
CA THR A 537 3.73 8.29 18.50
C THR A 537 2.26 8.02 18.81
N MET A 538 1.97 7.19 19.82
CA MET A 538 0.63 7.12 20.41
C MET A 538 0.20 8.49 20.98
N MET A 539 -1.10 8.76 20.94
CA MET A 539 -1.77 10.03 21.31
C MET A 539 -2.41 10.04 22.69
#